data_AF-A0A931JX07-F1
#
_entry.id   AF-A0A931JX07-F1
#
_cell.length_a   1.000
_cell.length_b   1.000
_cell.length_c   1.000
_cell.angle_alpha   90.00
_cell.angle_beta   90.00
_cell.angle_gamma   90.00
#
_symmetry.space_group_name_H-M   'P 1'
#
loop_
_entity.id
_entity.type
_entity.pdbx_description
1 polymer ?
#
loop_
_entity_poly.entity_id
_entity_poly.type
_entity_poly.pdbx_seq_one_letter_code
_entity_poly.pdbx_strand_id
1 'polypeptide(L)'
;MDLTPELARNGYLALFDDRTRDAHLAALIDARINEPSRWPTVAIVRKIARLFEVPAAELGAFFGLLCQSDGKREVWVDVVRSPEAAWLAPAEHLSRRQLVALGMMRSLVA
;
A
#
# COMPACT_ATOMS: atom_id res chain seq x y z
N MET A 1 -4.17 -21.24 -11.52
CA MET A 1 -4.68 -21.44 -10.15
C MET A 1 -5.60 -20.27 -9.90
N ASP A 2 -6.89 -20.53 -9.73
CA ASP A 2 -7.86 -19.46 -9.52
C ASP A 2 -7.73 -18.93 -8.10
N LEU A 3 -7.61 -17.62 -7.95
CA LEU A 3 -7.44 -16.98 -6.65
C LEU A 3 -8.82 -16.85 -5.99
N THR A 4 -9.16 -17.76 -5.07
CA THR A 4 -10.43 -17.67 -4.36
C THR A 4 -10.40 -16.58 -3.28
N PRO A 5 -11.55 -16.00 -2.90
CA PRO A 5 -11.62 -15.04 -1.79
C PRO A 5 -11.03 -15.58 -0.48
N GLU A 6 -11.24 -16.87 -0.19
CA GLU A 6 -10.69 -17.53 0.99
C GLU A 6 -9.16 -17.62 0.92
N LEU A 7 -8.60 -17.94 -0.26
CA LEU A 7 -7.16 -18.00 -0.46
C LEU A 7 -6.52 -16.61 -0.34
N ALA A 8 -7.17 -15.58 -0.89
CA ALA A 8 -6.73 -14.19 -0.75
C ALA A 8 -6.76 -13.74 0.72
N ARG A 9 -7.84 -14.04 1.45
CA ARG A 9 -7.94 -13.75 2.89
C ARG A 9 -6.86 -14.48 3.69
N ASN A 10 -6.64 -15.76 3.43
CA ASN A 10 -5.62 -16.55 4.13
C ASN A 10 -4.21 -16.01 3.82
N GLY A 11 -3.95 -15.62 2.57
CA GLY A 11 -2.71 -14.95 2.18
C GLY A 11 -2.51 -13.63 2.94
N TYR A 12 -3.53 -12.78 3.00
CA TYR A 12 -3.51 -11.55 3.78
C TYR A 12 -3.19 -11.78 5.25
N LEU A 13 -3.83 -12.79 5.86
CA LEU A 13 -3.62 -13.14 7.27
C LEU A 13 -2.22 -13.74 7.54
N ALA A 14 -1.64 -14.43 6.56
CA ALA A 14 -0.32 -15.04 6.68
C ALA A 14 0.83 -14.05 6.40
N LEU A 15 0.62 -13.07 5.52
CA LEU A 15 1.70 -12.19 5.02
C LEU A 15 1.89 -10.92 5.86
N PHE A 16 0.85 -10.43 6.54
CA PHE A 16 0.88 -9.16 7.27
C PHE A 16 0.54 -9.38 8.73
N ASP A 17 1.23 -8.75 9.66
CA ASP A 17 0.89 -8.83 11.09
C ASP A 17 -0.39 -8.04 11.44
N ASP A 18 -0.95 -8.26 12.63
CA ASP A 18 -2.17 -7.59 13.10
C ASP A 18 -2.09 -6.07 12.97
N ARG A 19 -0.96 -5.50 13.39
CA ARG A 19 -0.72 -4.06 13.39
C ARG A 19 -0.74 -3.46 11.98
N THR A 20 -0.14 -4.13 11.01
CA THR A 20 -0.16 -3.75 9.59
C THR A 20 -1.56 -3.85 9.01
N ARG A 21 -2.32 -4.88 9.40
CA ARG A 21 -3.72 -5.05 8.98
C ARG A 21 -4.63 -3.97 9.55
N ASP A 22 -4.45 -3.61 10.81
CA ASP A 22 -5.20 -2.54 11.47
C ASP A 22 -4.87 -1.18 10.84
N ALA A 23 -3.58 -0.92 10.55
CA ALA A 23 -3.14 0.27 9.83
C ALA A 23 -3.76 0.36 8.42
N HIS A 24 -3.80 -0.76 7.70
CA HIS A 24 -4.43 -0.84 6.38
C HIS A 24 -5.92 -0.45 6.45
N LEU A 25 -6.66 -1.02 7.41
CA LEU A 25 -8.07 -0.67 7.62
C LEU A 25 -8.26 0.79 8.05
N ALA A 26 -7.45 1.28 8.99
CA ALA A 26 -7.52 2.64 9.49
C ALA A 26 -7.31 3.68 8.37
N ALA A 27 -6.37 3.43 7.46
CA ALA A 27 -6.13 4.30 6.30
C ALA A 27 -7.32 4.34 5.33
N LEU A 28 -7.99 3.20 5.10
CA LEU A 28 -9.21 3.16 4.29
C LEU A 28 -10.37 3.93 4.94
N ILE A 29 -10.54 3.79 6.26
CA ILE A 29 -11.56 4.53 7.01
C ILE A 29 -11.29 6.03 6.95
N ASP A 30 -10.05 6.45 7.20
CA ASP A 30 -9.66 7.86 7.19
C ASP A 30 -9.87 8.48 5.80
N ALA A 31 -9.46 7.78 4.74
CA ALA A 31 -9.67 8.25 3.37
C ALA A 31 -11.15 8.34 3.01
N ARG A 32 -11.98 7.38 3.46
CA ARG A 32 -13.43 7.41 3.22
C ARG A 32 -14.10 8.64 3.83
N ILE A 33 -13.59 9.11 4.96
CA ILE A 33 -14.12 10.26 5.69
C ILE A 33 -13.59 11.58 5.11
N ASN A 34 -12.29 11.65 4.80
CA ASN A 34 -11.60 12.91 4.58
C ASN A 34 -11.23 13.21 3.12
N GLU A 35 -11.22 12.21 2.22
CA GLU A 35 -10.77 12.37 0.85
C GLU A 35 -11.93 12.28 -0.14
N PRO A 36 -12.06 13.22 -1.10
CA PRO A 36 -13.08 13.15 -2.15
C PRO A 36 -13.01 11.84 -2.97
N SER A 37 -11.79 11.37 -3.24
CA SER A 37 -11.55 10.11 -3.94
C SER A 37 -11.87 8.87 -3.12
N ARG A 38 -12.06 9.03 -1.79
CA ARG A 38 -12.25 7.94 -0.82
C ARG A 38 -11.11 6.92 -0.80
N TRP A 39 -9.97 7.25 -1.39
CA TRP A 39 -8.80 6.41 -1.51
C TRP A 39 -7.61 7.08 -0.82
N PRO A 40 -6.76 6.34 -0.08
CA PRO A 40 -5.68 6.93 0.67
C PRO A 40 -4.74 7.80 -0.16
N THR A 41 -4.22 8.85 0.48
CA THR A 41 -3.17 9.73 -0.04
C THR A 41 -1.87 9.48 0.73
N VAL A 42 -0.73 9.95 0.21
CA VAL A 42 0.56 9.84 0.90
C VAL A 42 0.52 10.48 2.30
N ALA A 43 -0.24 11.56 2.45
CA ALA A 43 -0.43 12.22 3.75
C ALA A 43 -1.14 11.31 4.76
N ILE A 44 -2.22 10.63 4.35
CA ILE A 44 -2.93 9.66 5.18
C ILE A 44 -2.02 8.48 5.52
N VAL A 45 -1.34 7.90 4.52
CA VAL A 45 -0.41 6.79 4.73
C VAL A 45 0.65 7.14 5.77
N ARG A 46 1.31 8.29 5.64
CA ARG A 46 2.32 8.73 6.62
C ARG A 46 1.75 8.94 8.01
N LYS A 47 0.56 9.54 8.11
CA LYS A 47 -0.15 9.75 9.38
C LYS A 47 -0.44 8.41 10.07
N ILE A 48 -1.07 7.47 9.36
CA ILE A 48 -1.48 6.17 9.90
C ILE A 48 -0.27 5.28 10.18
N ALA A 49 0.72 5.25 9.29
CA ALA A 49 1.95 4.50 9.49
C ALA A 49 2.67 4.91 10.78
N ARG A 50 2.69 6.22 11.08
CA ARG A 50 3.24 6.73 12.34
C ARG A 50 2.40 6.30 13.55
N LEU A 51 1.07 6.40 13.48
CA LEU A 51 0.18 6.04 14.60
C LEU A 51 0.25 4.56 14.96
N PHE A 52 0.38 3.70 13.95
CA PHE A 52 0.44 2.25 14.13
C PHE A 52 1.87 1.71 14.18
N GLU A 53 2.89 2.57 14.06
CA GLU A 53 4.31 2.18 14.05
C GLU A 53 4.64 1.12 12.99
N VAL A 54 4.11 1.29 11.77
CA VAL A 54 4.40 0.41 10.62
C VAL A 54 5.18 1.14 9.53
N PRO A 55 5.92 0.44 8.66
CA PRO A 55 6.64 1.08 7.57
C PRO A 55 5.69 1.78 6.59
N ALA A 56 5.82 3.10 6.43
CA ALA A 56 4.94 3.89 5.56
C ALA A 56 4.97 3.40 4.10
N ALA A 57 6.16 3.05 3.59
CA ALA A 57 6.32 2.56 2.22
C ALA A 57 5.53 1.26 1.98
N GLU A 58 5.59 0.31 2.90
CA GLU A 58 4.79 -0.93 2.83
C GLU A 58 3.29 -0.64 2.89
N LEU A 59 2.86 0.21 3.84
CA LEU A 59 1.46 0.59 3.98
C LEU A 59 0.94 1.28 2.70
N GLY A 60 1.73 2.17 2.11
CA GLY A 60 1.37 2.86 0.88
C GLY A 60 1.19 1.93 -0.32
N ALA A 61 1.98 0.86 -0.39
CA ALA A 61 1.90 -0.09 -1.50
C ALA A 61 0.56 -0.85 -1.54
N PHE A 62 -0.15 -1.02 -0.43
CA PHE A 62 -1.54 -1.51 -0.44
C PHE A 62 -2.51 -0.63 -1.24
N PHE A 63 -2.15 0.64 -1.44
CA PHE A 63 -2.97 1.63 -2.10
C PHE A 63 -2.40 2.05 -3.46
N GLY A 64 -1.37 1.35 -3.94
CA GLY A 64 -0.63 1.72 -5.15
C GLY A 64 0.19 3.01 -5.00
N LEU A 65 0.52 3.40 -3.78
CA LEU A 65 1.45 4.50 -3.48
C LEU A 65 2.84 3.92 -3.26
N LEU A 66 3.67 3.95 -4.30
CA LEU A 66 5.00 3.34 -4.29
C LEU A 66 6.04 4.36 -3.83
N CYS A 67 6.83 3.99 -2.83
CA CYS A 67 7.86 4.86 -2.27
C CYS A 67 9.25 4.38 -2.69
N GLN A 68 10.00 5.28 -3.31
CA GLN A 68 11.43 5.12 -3.51
C GLN A 68 12.17 6.03 -2.56
N SER A 69 13.27 5.53 -1.99
CA SER A 69 14.18 6.34 -1.18
C SER A 69 15.61 6.13 -1.63
N ASP A 70 16.35 7.24 -1.78
CA ASP A 70 17.80 7.26 -2.02
C ASP A 70 18.59 7.57 -0.74
N GLY A 71 17.94 7.46 0.43
CA GLY A 71 18.52 7.76 1.74
C GLY A 71 18.50 9.26 2.10
N LYS A 72 18.32 10.18 1.15
CA LYS A 72 18.19 11.62 1.42
C LYS A 72 16.82 12.18 1.07
N ARG A 73 16.11 11.52 0.15
CA ARG A 73 14.80 11.92 -0.34
C ARG A 73 13.90 10.70 -0.46
N GLU A 74 12.61 10.95 -0.29
CA GLU A 74 11.55 10.00 -0.61
C GLU A 74 10.76 10.55 -1.79
N VAL A 75 10.60 9.73 -2.83
CA VAL A 75 9.73 9.99 -3.96
C VAL A 75 8.56 9.02 -3.90
N TRP A 76 7.35 9.55 -3.99
CA TRP A 76 6.13 8.78 -3.96
C TRP A 76 5.44 8.83 -5.33
N VAL A 77 5.07 7.67 -5.84
CA VAL A 77 4.39 7.52 -7.14
C VAL A 77 3.04 6.86 -6.90
N ASP A 78 1.97 7.51 -7.37
CA ASP A 78 0.61 6.97 -7.30
C ASP A 78 0.27 6.26 -8.61
N VAL A 79 0.43 4.94 -8.63
CA VAL A 79 0.20 4.13 -9.84
C VAL A 79 -1.27 3.80 -10.09
N VAL A 80 -2.17 4.17 -9.17
CA VAL A 80 -3.62 4.02 -9.34
C VAL A 80 -4.16 5.23 -10.09
N ARG A 81 -3.77 6.43 -9.67
CA ARG A 81 -4.24 7.69 -10.26
C ARG A 81 -3.41 8.12 -11.48
N SER A 82 -2.14 7.71 -11.55
CA SER A 82 -1.23 7.98 -12.67
C SER A 82 -0.49 6.70 -13.11
N PRO A 83 -1.18 5.74 -13.75
CA PRO A 83 -0.55 4.50 -14.21
C PRO A 83 0.63 4.74 -15.15
N GLU A 84 0.58 5.79 -15.96
CA GLU A 84 1.66 6.23 -16.86
C GLU A 84 2.93 6.66 -16.13
N ALA A 85 2.86 6.95 -14.83
CA ALA A 85 4.00 7.28 -13.98
C ALA A 85 4.66 6.05 -13.35
N ALA A 86 4.11 4.84 -13.54
CA ALA A 86 4.61 3.63 -12.90
C ALA A 86 6.09 3.30 -13.25
N TRP A 87 6.57 3.74 -14.41
CA TRP A 87 7.99 3.59 -14.79
C TRP A 87 8.96 4.35 -13.87
N LEU A 88 8.47 5.35 -13.11
CA LEU A 88 9.26 6.06 -12.10
C LEU A 88 9.51 5.19 -10.85
N ALA A 89 8.69 4.17 -10.62
CA ALA A 89 8.81 3.26 -9.48
C ALA A 89 8.97 1.79 -9.92
N PRO A 90 10.05 1.45 -10.65
CA PRO A 90 10.27 0.09 -11.12
C PRO A 90 10.45 -0.89 -9.95
N ALA A 91 10.01 -2.13 -10.15
CA ALA A 91 9.92 -3.14 -9.12
C ALA A 91 11.27 -3.45 -8.45
N GLU A 92 12.37 -3.39 -9.20
CA GLU A 92 13.74 -3.58 -8.71
C GLU A 92 14.18 -2.56 -7.67
N HIS A 93 13.52 -1.40 -7.59
CA HIS A 93 13.81 -0.34 -6.61
C HIS A 93 12.88 -0.39 -5.39
N LEU A 94 11.91 -1.29 -5.38
CA LEU A 94 10.96 -1.43 -4.27
C LEU A 94 11.47 -2.48 -3.28
N SER A 95 11.20 -2.23 -2.00
CA SER A 95 11.48 -3.24 -0.99
C SER A 95 10.58 -4.46 -1.17
N ARG A 96 11.04 -5.62 -0.72
CA ARG A 96 10.24 -6.86 -0.76
C ARG A 96 8.87 -6.68 -0.10
N ARG A 97 8.80 -5.93 1.00
CA ARG A 97 7.54 -5.65 1.71
C ARG A 97 6.58 -4.81 0.87
N GLN A 98 7.09 -3.79 0.15
CA GLN A 98 6.28 -3.03 -0.82
C GLN A 98 5.76 -3.93 -1.95
N LEU A 99 6.61 -4.80 -2.51
CA LEU A 99 6.20 -5.72 -3.58
C LEU A 99 5.11 -6.70 -3.13
N VAL A 100 5.21 -7.22 -1.89
CA VAL A 100 4.20 -8.11 -1.32
C VAL A 100 2.86 -7.37 -1.12
N ALA A 101 2.88 -6.17 -0.54
CA ALA A 101 1.68 -5.34 -0.37
C ALA A 101 1.05 -4.93 -1.71
N LEU A 102 1.86 -4.55 -2.70
CA LEU A 102 1.39 -4.24 -4.06
C LEU A 102 0.79 -5.49 -4.74
N GLY A 103 1.40 -6.66 -4.55
CA GLY A 103 0.87 -7.93 -5.05
C GLY A 103 -0.49 -8.26 -4.45
N MET A 104 -0.65 -8.05 -3.13
CA MET A 104 -1.93 -8.19 -2.44
C MET A 104 -2.99 -7.19 -2.94
N MET A 105 -2.60 -5.95 -3.18
CA MET A 105 -3.50 -4.94 -3.76
C MET A 105 -4.01 -5.38 -5.14
N ARG A 106 -3.12 -5.82 -6.02
CA ARG A 106 -3.49 -6.27 -7.37
C ARG A 106 -4.35 -7.53 -7.37
N SER A 107 -4.14 -8.44 -6.43
CA SER A 107 -4.92 -9.67 -6.33
C SER A 107 -6.36 -9.46 -5.85
N LEU A 108 -6.65 -8.30 -5.25
CA LEU A 108 -8.01 -7.92 -4.81
C LEU A 108 -8.79 -7.10 -5.85
N VAL A 109 -8.13 -6.61 -6.90
CA VAL A 109 -8.73 -5.76 -7.95
C VAL A 109 -8.79 -6.48 -9.31
N ALA A 110 -8.13 -7.63 -9.46
CA ALA A 110 -8.17 -8.49 -10.64
C ALA A 110 -9.39 -9.44 -10.62
#